data_AF-A0A8C6GHW9-F1
#
_entry.id   AF-A0A8C6GHW9-F1
#
_cell.length_a   1.000
_cell.length_b   1.000
_cell.length_c   1.000
_cell.angle_alpha   90.00
_cell.angle_beta   90.00
_cell.angle_gamma   90.00
#
_symmetry.space_group_name_H-M   'P 1'
#
loop_
_entity.id
_entity.type
_entity.pdbx_description
1 polymer ?
#
loop_
_entity_poly.entity_id
_entity_poly.type
_entity_poly.pdbx_seq_one_letter_code
_entity_poly.pdbx_strand_id
1 'polypeptide(L)'
;MVVGAFPMAKLFYLGIRQVSKPLANRIKDAARRSEFFKTYICLPPAQLYHWVEMRTKMRIMGFRGTTIKPLNEEAAAELGAELLVYHWLEMRTKMRIMGFHAEAIKPLNEDAAAELGANLLGEAIIFAAAGSCLLLEFWRQKSSKHRREVAQVATVLSLREDVEYLENMLDEVQVQVQAALPRNSLDELRAELRAELRAELRTELQAELRAELQDELQKFRTEICKDCYEPELKPELQCPEAPKE
;
A
#
# COMPACT_ATOMS: atom_id res chain seq x y z
N MET A 1 10.90 8.70 0.90
CA MET A 1 12.31 8.22 0.97
C MET A 1 12.77 7.89 -0.43
N VAL A 2 13.41 8.84 -1.12
CA VAL A 2 14.03 8.58 -2.44
C VAL A 2 15.36 7.91 -2.17
N VAL A 3 15.37 6.58 -2.33
CA VAL A 3 16.52 5.71 -2.06
C VAL A 3 17.67 6.08 -2.99
N GLY A 4 18.88 6.22 -2.43
CA GLY A 4 20.10 6.63 -3.12
C GLY A 4 20.62 5.62 -4.15
N ALA A 5 19.93 5.48 -5.28
CA ALA A 5 20.33 4.62 -6.39
C ALA A 5 21.50 5.18 -7.23
N PHE A 6 21.82 6.47 -7.07
CA PHE A 6 22.74 7.17 -7.97
C PHE A 6 24.24 6.84 -7.80
N PRO A 7 24.75 6.38 -6.64
CA PRO A 7 26.12 5.88 -6.52
C PRO A 7 26.26 4.38 -6.86
N MET A 8 25.25 3.56 -6.53
CA MET A 8 25.35 2.10 -6.64
C MET A 8 25.41 1.62 -8.09
N ALA A 9 24.59 2.19 -8.98
CA ALA A 9 24.62 1.82 -10.39
C ALA A 9 25.96 2.19 -11.06
N LYS A 10 26.54 3.34 -10.70
CA LYS A 10 27.82 3.80 -11.23
C LYS A 10 28.99 2.99 -10.68
N LEU A 11 28.97 2.66 -9.40
CA LEU A 11 29.94 1.76 -8.76
C LEU A 11 29.86 0.34 -9.33
N PHE A 12 28.66 -0.16 -9.58
CA PHE A 12 28.45 -1.47 -10.21
C PHE A 12 28.99 -1.48 -11.65
N TYR A 13 28.68 -0.47 -12.45
CA TYR A 13 29.21 -0.32 -13.82
C TYR A 13 30.75 -0.24 -13.83
N LEU A 14 31.33 0.56 -12.95
CA LEU A 14 32.79 0.66 -12.81
C LEU A 14 33.41 -0.66 -12.31
N GLY A 15 32.76 -1.34 -11.36
CA GLY A 15 33.17 -2.63 -10.85
C GLY A 15 33.19 -3.71 -11.93
N ILE A 16 32.13 -3.80 -12.75
CA ILE A 16 32.10 -4.68 -13.92
C ILE A 16 33.27 -4.33 -14.84
N ARG A 17 33.45 -3.06 -15.20
CA ARG A 17 34.51 -2.65 -16.12
C ARG A 17 35.92 -2.97 -15.59
N GLN A 18 36.12 -2.89 -14.28
CA GLN A 18 37.39 -3.18 -13.63
C GLN A 18 37.72 -4.67 -13.61
N VAL A 19 36.71 -5.55 -13.55
CA VAL A 19 36.88 -7.01 -13.59
C VAL A 19 36.89 -7.55 -15.01
N SER A 20 36.11 -6.96 -15.92
CA SER A 20 36.04 -7.35 -17.33
C SER A 20 37.36 -7.13 -18.06
N LYS A 21 38.07 -6.03 -17.80
CA LYS A 21 39.36 -5.73 -18.45
C LYS A 21 40.45 -6.78 -18.19
N PRO A 22 40.79 -7.13 -16.94
CA PRO A 22 41.82 -8.13 -16.67
C PRO A 22 41.40 -9.52 -17.16
N LEU A 23 40.11 -9.87 -17.06
CA LEU A 23 39.59 -11.14 -17.56
C LEU A 23 39.69 -11.23 -19.09
N ALA A 24 39.28 -10.18 -19.81
CA ALA A 24 39.40 -10.11 -21.25
C ALA A 24 40.87 -10.21 -21.70
N ASN A 25 41.80 -9.54 -21.00
CA ASN A 25 43.22 -9.65 -21.31
C ASN A 25 43.75 -11.08 -21.12
N ARG A 26 43.30 -11.81 -20.09
CA ARG A 26 43.65 -13.23 -19.89
C ARG A 26 43.11 -14.12 -21.02
N ILE A 27 41.89 -13.86 -21.48
CA ILE A 27 41.27 -14.60 -22.59
C ILE A 27 41.98 -14.29 -23.91
N LYS A 28 42.41 -13.04 -24.14
CA LYS A 28 43.24 -12.65 -25.29
C LYS A 28 44.59 -13.37 -25.27
N ASP A 29 45.26 -13.41 -24.11
CA ASP A 29 46.52 -14.14 -23.95
C ASP A 29 46.33 -15.64 -24.22
N ALA A 30 45.20 -16.23 -23.82
CA ALA A 30 44.86 -17.62 -24.10
C ALA A 30 44.57 -17.88 -25.60
N ALA A 31 43.87 -16.96 -26.26
CA ALA A 31 43.61 -17.02 -27.70
C ALA A 31 44.91 -16.93 -28.52
N ARG A 32 45.91 -16.15 -28.07
CA ARG A 32 47.23 -16.08 -28.71
C ARG A 32 48.07 -17.35 -28.54
N ARG A 33 47.85 -18.10 -27.46
CA ARG A 33 48.58 -19.34 -27.18
C ARG A 33 48.01 -20.55 -27.91
N SER A 34 46.76 -20.48 -28.37
CA SER A 34 46.11 -21.62 -29.02
C SER A 34 45.18 -21.19 -30.15
N GLU A 35 45.53 -21.61 -31.35
CA GLU A 35 44.70 -21.41 -32.56
C GLU A 35 43.33 -22.09 -32.41
N PHE A 36 43.27 -23.26 -31.75
CA PHE A 36 41.99 -23.92 -31.47
C PHE A 36 41.03 -23.01 -30.67
N PHE A 37 41.52 -22.38 -29.62
CA PHE A 37 40.70 -21.49 -28.79
C PHE A 37 40.28 -20.23 -29.57
N LYS A 38 41.20 -19.68 -30.39
CA LYS A 38 40.91 -18.56 -31.27
C LYS A 38 39.78 -18.89 -32.26
N THR A 39 39.87 -20.01 -32.98
CA THR A 39 38.94 -20.41 -34.04
C THR A 39 37.60 -20.93 -33.51
N TYR A 40 37.58 -21.73 -32.43
CA TYR A 40 36.35 -22.36 -31.94
C TYR A 40 35.63 -21.58 -30.85
N ILE A 41 36.35 -20.79 -30.05
CA ILE A 41 35.77 -20.15 -28.86
C ILE A 41 35.60 -18.65 -29.07
N CYS A 42 36.59 -17.94 -29.60
CA CYS A 42 36.53 -16.48 -29.76
C CYS A 42 35.95 -16.01 -31.10
N LEU A 43 36.29 -16.68 -32.21
CA LEU A 43 35.84 -16.28 -33.55
C LEU A 43 34.31 -16.36 -33.73
N PRO A 44 33.62 -17.45 -33.35
CA PRO A 44 32.19 -17.59 -33.66
C PRO A 44 31.33 -16.51 -32.98
N PRO A 45 31.52 -16.18 -31.68
CA PRO A 45 30.82 -15.07 -31.04
C PRO A 45 31.17 -13.71 -31.67
N ALA A 46 32.43 -13.50 -32.05
CA ALA A 46 32.87 -12.23 -32.66
C ALA A 46 32.27 -12.03 -34.05
N GLN A 47 32.27 -13.06 -34.89
CA GLN A 47 31.65 -13.03 -36.21
C GLN A 47 30.12 -12.88 -36.10
N LEU A 48 29.49 -13.55 -35.14
CA LEU A 48 28.06 -13.38 -34.87
C LEU A 48 27.75 -11.93 -34.45
N TYR A 49 28.53 -11.36 -33.53
CA TYR A 49 28.35 -9.98 -33.11
C TYR A 49 28.48 -9.03 -34.30
N HIS A 50 29.54 -9.18 -35.10
CA HIS A 50 29.75 -8.36 -36.29
C HIS A 50 28.62 -8.52 -37.31
N TRP A 51 28.14 -9.75 -37.54
CA TRP A 51 27.01 -10.01 -38.42
C TRP A 51 25.72 -9.35 -37.90
N VAL A 52 25.40 -9.49 -36.60
CA VAL A 52 24.23 -8.87 -35.98
C VAL A 52 24.33 -7.35 -36.03
N GLU A 53 25.49 -6.78 -35.71
CA GLU A 53 25.74 -5.34 -35.75
C GLU A 53 25.51 -4.82 -37.18
N MET A 54 26.11 -5.47 -38.17
CA MET A 54 25.97 -5.07 -39.56
C MET A 54 24.55 -5.23 -40.07
N ARG A 55 23.88 -6.35 -39.74
CA ARG A 55 22.48 -6.59 -40.08
C ARG A 55 21.55 -5.55 -39.46
N THR A 56 21.83 -5.14 -38.23
CA THR A 56 21.04 -4.17 -37.47
C THR A 56 21.26 -2.76 -38.01
N LYS A 57 22.51 -2.36 -38.28
CA LYS A 57 22.84 -1.10 -38.98
C LYS A 57 22.12 -1.00 -40.32
N MET A 58 22.14 -2.07 -41.11
CA MET A 58 21.44 -2.11 -42.41
C MET A 58 19.91 -2.01 -42.27
N ARG A 59 19.32 -2.64 -41.24
CA ARG A 59 17.87 -2.51 -40.97
C ARG A 59 17.48 -1.11 -40.47
N ILE A 60 18.28 -0.52 -39.59
CA ILE A 60 18.02 0.82 -39.05
C ILE A 60 18.13 1.88 -40.14
N MET A 61 19.07 1.71 -41.08
CA MET A 61 19.21 2.58 -42.27
C MET A 61 18.18 2.29 -43.37
N GLY A 62 17.14 1.48 -43.09
CA GLY A 62 16.02 1.26 -44.00
C GLY A 62 16.30 0.33 -45.19
N PHE A 63 17.51 -0.23 -45.31
CA PHE A 63 17.84 -1.21 -46.34
C PHE A 63 17.27 -2.59 -45.99
N ARG A 64 15.95 -2.73 -46.16
CA ARG A 64 15.28 -4.04 -46.20
C ARG A 64 15.47 -4.62 -47.59
N GLY A 65 16.56 -5.37 -47.78
CA GLY A 65 16.82 -6.27 -48.92
C GLY A 65 15.82 -6.18 -50.08
N THR A 66 15.82 -5.06 -50.79
CA THR A 66 15.17 -4.96 -52.08
C THR A 66 16.20 -5.42 -53.07
N THR A 67 15.91 -6.52 -53.76
CA THR A 67 16.38 -6.68 -55.13
C THR A 67 16.04 -5.38 -55.84
N ILE A 68 17.03 -4.52 -56.07
CA ILE A 68 16.87 -3.30 -56.85
C ILE A 68 16.58 -3.78 -58.27
N LYS A 69 15.30 -4.00 -58.59
CA LYS A 69 14.87 -3.88 -59.98
C LYS A 69 15.05 -2.40 -60.34
N PRO A 70 15.74 -2.07 -61.45
CA PRO A 70 15.84 -0.68 -61.88
C PRO A 70 14.42 -0.13 -62.03
N LEU A 71 14.14 0.93 -61.29
CA LEU A 71 12.86 1.62 -61.36
C LEU A 71 12.83 2.34 -62.71
N ASN A 72 11.82 2.03 -63.53
CA ASN A 72 11.61 2.67 -64.83
C ASN A 72 11.52 4.19 -64.63
N GLU A 73 12.30 4.94 -65.39
CA GLU A 73 12.60 6.36 -65.18
C GLU A 73 11.36 7.26 -65.30
N GLU A 74 10.30 6.76 -65.93
CA GLU A 74 9.10 7.53 -66.24
C GLU A 74 8.14 7.70 -65.04
N ALA A 75 8.16 6.81 -64.05
CA ALA A 75 7.25 6.90 -62.89
C ALA A 75 7.83 7.68 -61.68
N ALA A 76 9.15 7.88 -61.62
CA ALA A 76 9.82 8.60 -60.54
C ALA A 76 9.87 10.12 -60.76
N ALA A 77 9.64 10.57 -62.00
CA ALA A 77 9.83 11.95 -62.42
C ALA A 77 8.68 12.90 -62.02
N GLU A 78 7.44 12.43 -61.87
CA GLU A 78 6.29 13.34 -61.74
C GLU A 78 5.78 13.64 -60.32
N LEU A 79 6.13 12.87 -59.27
CA LEU A 79 5.51 13.05 -57.94
C LEU A 79 6.43 13.00 -56.71
N GLY A 80 7.76 12.87 -56.87
CA GLY A 80 8.68 12.60 -55.75
C GLY A 80 9.85 13.58 -55.54
N ALA A 81 9.89 14.72 -56.21
CA ALA A 81 11.15 15.38 -56.55
C ALA A 81 11.79 16.36 -55.54
N GLU A 82 11.18 16.74 -54.41
CA GLU A 82 11.88 17.63 -53.45
C GLU A 82 12.22 16.95 -52.11
N LEU A 83 11.23 16.44 -51.37
CA LEU A 83 11.51 15.94 -50.01
C LEU A 83 12.31 14.62 -49.98
N LEU A 84 12.06 13.72 -50.94
CA LEU A 84 12.75 12.43 -51.01
C LEU A 84 14.16 12.55 -51.55
N VAL A 85 14.42 13.55 -52.41
CA VAL A 85 15.78 13.80 -52.93
C VAL A 85 16.67 14.33 -51.80
N TYR A 86 16.19 15.27 -50.97
CA TYR A 86 16.94 15.72 -49.80
C TYR A 86 17.16 14.60 -48.78
N HIS A 87 16.13 13.80 -48.48
CA HIS A 87 16.27 12.68 -47.55
C HIS A 87 17.21 11.59 -48.08
N TRP A 88 17.10 11.24 -49.37
CA TRP A 88 17.97 10.29 -50.03
C TRP A 88 19.40 10.80 -50.13
N LEU A 89 19.61 12.09 -50.45
CA LEU A 89 20.92 12.72 -50.52
C LEU A 89 21.56 12.84 -49.13
N GLU A 90 20.81 13.20 -48.10
CA GLU A 90 21.30 13.19 -46.70
C GLU A 90 21.70 11.77 -46.30
N MET A 91 20.88 10.77 -46.58
CA MET A 91 21.17 9.36 -46.30
C MET A 91 22.43 8.90 -47.05
N ARG A 92 22.55 9.24 -48.33
CA ARG A 92 23.67 8.91 -49.21
C ARG A 92 24.97 9.61 -48.78
N THR A 93 24.88 10.86 -48.34
CA THR A 93 26.03 11.66 -47.91
C THR A 93 26.48 11.21 -46.52
N LYS A 94 25.55 10.86 -45.62
CA LYS A 94 25.85 10.28 -44.30
C LYS A 94 26.50 8.89 -44.42
N MET A 95 26.08 8.07 -45.39
CA MET A 95 26.73 6.79 -45.73
C MET A 95 28.17 6.99 -46.22
N ARG A 96 28.40 8.01 -47.06
CA ARG A 96 29.73 8.35 -47.61
C ARG A 96 30.65 8.96 -46.55
N ILE A 97 30.13 9.79 -45.64
CA ILE A 97 30.88 10.39 -44.53
C ILE A 97 31.23 9.35 -43.45
N MET A 98 30.35 8.39 -43.17
CA MET A 98 30.63 7.29 -42.23
C MET A 98 31.50 6.17 -42.83
N GLY A 99 31.98 6.31 -44.07
CA GLY A 99 32.89 5.34 -44.71
C GLY A 99 32.26 4.01 -45.12
N PHE A 100 30.92 3.91 -45.17
CA PHE A 100 30.23 2.72 -45.66
C PHE A 100 30.19 2.73 -47.20
N HIS A 101 31.29 2.35 -47.83
CA HIS A 101 31.22 1.79 -49.18
C HIS A 101 30.60 0.40 -49.07
N ALA A 102 29.66 0.07 -49.96
CA ALA A 102 29.08 -1.27 -50.09
C ALA A 102 30.11 -2.26 -50.66
N GLU A 103 31.34 -2.21 -50.17
CA GLU A 103 32.36 -3.22 -50.38
C GLU A 103 31.93 -4.44 -49.57
N ALA A 104 31.97 -5.61 -50.20
CA ALA A 104 31.67 -6.89 -49.59
C ALA A 104 32.29 -6.97 -48.18
N ILE A 105 31.45 -7.21 -47.17
CA ILE A 105 31.84 -7.28 -45.76
C ILE A 105 32.99 -8.27 -45.64
N LYS A 106 34.21 -7.75 -45.59
CA LYS A 106 35.41 -8.57 -45.52
C LYS A 106 35.38 -9.25 -44.15
N PRO A 107 35.59 -10.57 -44.07
CA PRO A 107 35.65 -11.25 -42.78
C PRO A 107 36.65 -10.52 -41.89
N LEU A 108 36.22 -10.22 -40.66
CA LEU A 108 37.00 -9.45 -39.70
C LEU A 108 38.38 -10.10 -39.53
N ASN A 109 39.45 -9.30 -39.55
CA ASN A 109 40.81 -9.80 -39.36
C ASN A 109 40.86 -10.68 -38.10
N GLU A 110 41.54 -11.83 -38.17
CA GLU A 110 41.44 -12.86 -37.15
C GLU A 110 41.86 -12.36 -35.76
N ASP A 111 42.83 -11.44 -35.71
CA ASP A 111 43.30 -10.84 -34.46
C ASP A 111 42.28 -9.86 -33.86
N ALA A 112 41.56 -9.11 -34.71
CA ALA A 112 40.49 -8.22 -34.27
C ALA A 112 39.25 -9.01 -33.83
N ALA A 113 38.95 -10.12 -34.50
CA ALA A 113 37.89 -11.04 -34.09
C ALA A 113 38.21 -11.72 -32.75
N ALA A 114 39.46 -12.15 -32.55
CA ALA A 114 39.90 -12.68 -31.27
C ALA A 114 39.78 -11.64 -30.14
N GLU A 115 40.12 -10.38 -30.42
CA GLU A 115 40.03 -9.30 -29.44
C GLU A 115 38.59 -8.99 -29.02
N LEU A 116 37.70 -8.87 -30.01
CA LEU A 116 36.28 -8.63 -29.79
C LEU A 116 35.62 -9.82 -29.07
N GLY A 117 35.92 -11.04 -29.51
CA GLY A 117 35.42 -12.28 -28.93
C GLY A 117 35.87 -12.46 -27.48
N ALA A 118 37.12 -12.11 -27.16
CA ALA A 118 37.64 -12.18 -25.80
C ALA A 118 36.97 -11.18 -24.83
N ASN A 119 36.70 -9.96 -25.30
CA ASN A 119 35.97 -8.97 -24.50
C ASN A 119 34.52 -9.44 -24.23
N LEU A 120 33.83 -9.92 -25.27
CA LEU A 120 32.46 -10.43 -25.16
C LEU A 120 32.37 -11.66 -24.24
N LEU A 121 33.31 -12.60 -24.34
CA LEU A 121 33.37 -13.77 -23.46
C LEU A 121 33.65 -13.37 -22.00
N GLY A 122 34.57 -12.43 -21.78
CA GLY A 122 34.85 -11.93 -20.43
C GLY A 122 33.62 -11.31 -19.76
N GLU A 123 32.89 -10.48 -20.50
CA GLU A 123 31.64 -9.90 -20.01
C GLU A 123 30.56 -10.97 -19.81
N ALA A 124 30.39 -11.91 -20.75
CA ALA A 124 29.42 -12.99 -20.65
C ALA A 124 29.66 -13.88 -19.42
N ILE A 125 30.92 -14.18 -19.09
CA ILE A 125 31.27 -14.97 -17.89
C ILE A 125 30.90 -14.23 -16.61
N ILE A 126 31.16 -12.92 -16.53
CA ILE A 126 30.82 -12.11 -15.35
C ILE A 126 29.31 -12.02 -15.19
N PHE A 127 28.57 -11.77 -16.28
CA PHE A 127 27.11 -11.73 -16.25
C PHE A 127 26.50 -13.10 -15.93
N ALA A 128 27.07 -14.19 -16.46
CA ALA A 128 26.64 -15.54 -16.13
C ALA A 128 26.86 -15.84 -14.65
N ALA A 129 28.06 -15.56 -14.11
CA ALA A 129 28.36 -15.79 -12.70
C ALA A 129 27.47 -14.95 -11.77
N ALA A 130 27.29 -13.67 -12.07
CA ALA A 130 26.42 -12.77 -11.29
C ALA A 130 24.95 -13.19 -11.39
N GLY A 131 24.46 -13.50 -12.59
CA GLY A 131 23.10 -13.98 -12.84
C GLY A 131 22.84 -15.32 -12.17
N SER A 132 23.79 -16.25 -12.22
CA SER A 132 23.72 -17.53 -11.51
C SER A 132 23.67 -17.33 -9.99
N CYS A 133 24.47 -16.41 -9.42
CA CYS A 133 24.41 -16.10 -8.00
C CYS A 133 23.03 -15.57 -7.59
N LEU A 134 22.49 -14.61 -8.35
CA LEU A 134 21.14 -14.07 -8.10
C LEU A 134 20.04 -15.12 -8.26
N LEU A 135 20.14 -15.98 -9.27
CA LEU A 135 19.19 -17.08 -9.46
C LEU A 135 19.27 -18.06 -8.28
N LEU A 136 20.47 -18.43 -7.83
CA LEU A 136 20.62 -19.31 -6.67
C LEU A 136 20.03 -18.69 -5.41
N GLU A 137 20.24 -17.39 -5.18
CA GLU A 137 19.62 -16.68 -4.07
C GLU A 137 18.09 -16.65 -4.19
N PHE A 138 17.56 -16.39 -5.39
CA PHE A 138 16.12 -16.40 -5.65
C PHE A 138 15.51 -17.78 -5.39
N TRP A 139 16.18 -18.85 -5.85
CA TRP A 139 15.76 -20.23 -5.62
C TRP A 139 15.83 -20.60 -4.14
N ARG A 140 16.90 -20.18 -3.45
CA ARG A 140 17.07 -20.35 -2.00
C ARG A 140 16.00 -19.59 -1.21
N GLN A 141 15.69 -18.37 -1.63
CA GLN A 141 14.71 -17.49 -1.00
C GLN A 141 13.29 -18.04 -1.16
N LYS A 142 12.97 -18.63 -2.32
CA LYS A 142 11.70 -19.34 -2.53
C LYS A 142 11.48 -20.45 -1.50
N SER A 143 12.52 -21.23 -1.18
CA SER A 143 12.44 -22.28 -0.15
C SER A 143 12.27 -21.72 1.27
N SER A 144 12.87 -20.56 1.56
CA SER A 144 12.81 -19.94 2.90
C SER A 144 11.49 -19.19 3.16
N LYS A 145 10.86 -18.60 2.14
CA LYS A 145 9.66 -17.77 2.28
C LYS A 145 8.44 -18.57 2.75
N HIS A 146 8.22 -19.77 2.19
CA HIS A 146 7.12 -20.64 2.60
C HIS A 146 7.20 -21.02 4.09
N ARG A 147 8.42 -21.26 4.59
CA ARG A 147 8.67 -21.57 6.00
C ARG A 147 8.35 -20.39 6.94
N ARG A 148 8.53 -19.15 6.46
CA ARG A 148 8.18 -17.92 7.19
C ARG A 148 6.68 -17.66 7.17
N GLU A 149 6.01 -17.91 6.04
CA GLU A 149 4.56 -17.79 5.92
C GLU A 149 3.86 -18.81 6.82
N VAL A 150 4.31 -20.07 6.84
CA VAL A 150 3.79 -21.10 7.75
C VAL A 150 4.04 -20.72 9.22
N ALA A 151 5.22 -20.20 9.55
CA ALA A 151 5.51 -19.73 10.91
C ALA A 151 4.60 -18.56 11.35
N GLN A 152 4.34 -17.59 10.45
CA GLN A 152 3.43 -16.48 10.73
C GLN A 152 1.98 -16.94 10.91
N VAL A 153 1.52 -17.86 10.06
CA VAL A 153 0.17 -18.45 10.19
C VAL A 153 0.04 -19.20 11.50
N ALA A 154 1.06 -19.96 11.92
CA ALA A 154 1.07 -20.64 13.21
C ALA A 154 0.95 -19.66 14.40
N THR A 155 1.63 -18.50 14.35
CA THR A 155 1.51 -17.47 15.40
C THR A 155 0.11 -16.85 15.46
N VAL A 156 -0.52 -16.63 14.30
CA VAL A 156 -1.90 -16.09 14.25
C VAL A 156 -2.91 -17.11 14.78
N LEU A 157 -2.69 -18.40 14.52
CA LEU A 157 -3.54 -19.46 15.05
C LEU A 157 -3.43 -19.56 16.57
N SER A 158 -2.21 -19.51 17.14
CA SER A 158 -2.04 -19.56 18.60
C SER A 158 -2.70 -18.37 19.30
N LEU A 159 -2.59 -17.16 18.74
CA LEU A 159 -3.26 -15.98 19.30
C LEU A 159 -4.79 -16.09 19.24
N ARG A 160 -5.34 -16.76 18.24
CA ARG A 160 -6.79 -17.02 18.17
C ARG A 160 -7.23 -17.99 19.26
N GLU A 161 -6.47 -19.05 19.50
CA GLU A 161 -6.73 -20.00 20.59
C GLU A 161 -6.66 -19.31 21.96
N ASP A 162 -5.67 -18.43 22.18
CA ASP A 162 -5.56 -17.66 23.42
C ASP A 162 -6.78 -16.75 23.63
N VAL A 163 -7.25 -16.06 22.57
CA VAL A 163 -8.46 -15.22 22.65
C VAL A 163 -9.70 -16.05 22.96
N GLU A 164 -9.88 -17.20 22.31
CA GLU A 164 -11.01 -18.10 22.54
C GLU A 164 -10.99 -18.69 23.96
N TYR A 165 -9.81 -18.99 24.49
CA TYR A 165 -9.64 -19.40 25.89
C TYR A 165 -10.03 -18.27 26.87
N LEU A 166 -9.59 -17.04 26.62
CA LEU A 166 -9.96 -15.89 27.44
C LEU A 166 -11.47 -15.62 27.40
N GLU A 167 -12.11 -15.74 26.24
CA GLU A 167 -13.57 -15.59 26.10
C GLU A 167 -14.34 -16.64 26.90
N ASN A 168 -13.94 -17.92 26.82
CA ASN A 168 -14.55 -18.98 27.61
C ASN A 168 -14.41 -18.77 29.12
N MET A 169 -13.23 -18.33 29.57
CA MET A 169 -13.00 -17.99 30.99
C MET A 169 -13.85 -16.80 31.43
N LEU A 170 -14.03 -15.80 30.56
CA LEU A 170 -14.87 -14.64 30.86
C LEU A 170 -16.34 -15.03 30.97
N ASP A 171 -16.84 -15.89 30.06
CA ASP A 171 -18.20 -16.42 30.12
C ASP A 171 -18.43 -17.23 31.40
N GLU A 172 -17.47 -18.07 31.80
CA GLU A 172 -17.55 -18.84 33.05
C GLU A 172 -17.63 -17.91 34.27
N VAL A 173 -16.78 -16.87 34.33
CA VAL A 173 -16.82 -15.87 35.40
C VAL A 173 -18.14 -15.08 35.36
N GLN A 174 -18.65 -14.74 34.18
CA GLN A 174 -19.90 -14.00 34.03
C GLN A 174 -21.12 -14.81 34.51
N VAL A 175 -21.14 -16.12 34.27
CA VAL A 175 -22.16 -17.03 34.83
C VAL A 175 -22.09 -17.06 36.36
N GLN A 176 -20.88 -17.13 36.94
CA GLN A 176 -20.73 -17.09 38.40
C GLN A 176 -21.16 -15.74 39.00
N VAL A 177 -20.79 -14.63 38.38
CA VAL A 177 -21.19 -13.29 38.83
C VAL A 177 -22.71 -13.11 38.74
N GLN A 178 -23.37 -13.58 37.68
CA GLN A 178 -24.84 -13.56 37.59
C GLN A 178 -25.52 -14.45 38.64
N ALA A 179 -24.94 -15.61 38.96
CA ALA A 179 -25.48 -16.50 39.97
C ALA A 179 -25.32 -15.94 41.40
N ALA A 180 -24.21 -15.25 41.69
CA ALA A 180 -23.92 -14.67 43.00
C ALA A 180 -24.60 -13.30 43.22
N LEU A 181 -24.87 -12.55 42.15
CA LEU A 181 -25.56 -11.26 42.17
C LEU A 181 -26.87 -11.38 41.36
N PRO A 182 -27.95 -11.92 41.96
CA PRO A 182 -29.25 -11.86 41.32
C PRO A 182 -29.62 -10.39 41.21
N ARG A 183 -29.87 -9.89 39.99
CA ARG A 183 -30.36 -8.52 39.75
C ARG A 183 -31.56 -8.16 40.64
N ASN A 184 -32.32 -9.15 41.07
CA ASN A 184 -33.42 -9.04 42.02
C ASN A 184 -33.02 -8.39 43.36
N SER A 185 -31.85 -8.69 43.94
CA SER A 185 -31.47 -8.12 45.26
C SER A 185 -31.10 -6.64 45.17
N LEU A 186 -30.52 -6.20 44.05
CA LEU A 186 -30.24 -4.80 43.76
C LEU A 186 -31.54 -4.01 43.50
N ASP A 187 -32.50 -4.61 42.79
CA ASP A 187 -33.80 -4.00 42.54
C ASP A 187 -34.66 -3.92 43.80
N GLU A 188 -34.57 -4.91 44.68
CA GLU A 188 -35.25 -4.97 45.98
C GLU A 188 -34.70 -3.93 46.96
N LEU A 189 -33.37 -3.83 47.10
CA LEU A 189 -32.73 -2.80 47.94
C LEU A 189 -33.02 -1.38 47.42
N ARG A 190 -33.10 -1.21 46.09
CA ARG A 190 -33.44 0.07 45.45
C ARG A 190 -34.92 0.42 45.57
N ALA A 191 -35.80 -0.57 45.69
CA ALA A 191 -37.22 -0.36 45.97
C ALA A 191 -37.43 0.02 47.43
N GLU A 192 -36.76 -0.65 48.35
CA GLU A 192 -36.81 -0.41 49.80
C GLU A 192 -36.29 0.99 50.15
N LEU A 193 -35.09 1.36 49.69
CA LEU A 193 -34.52 2.69 49.92
C LEU A 193 -35.40 3.83 49.35
N ARG A 194 -36.06 3.59 48.21
CA ARG A 194 -36.98 4.57 47.60
C ARG A 194 -38.31 4.68 48.35
N ALA A 195 -38.77 3.63 49.01
CA ALA A 195 -39.99 3.67 49.81
C ALA A 195 -39.73 4.44 51.10
N GLU A 196 -38.60 4.17 51.76
CA GLU A 196 -38.19 4.79 53.01
C GLU A 196 -37.93 6.29 52.83
N LEU A 197 -37.12 6.68 51.84
CA LEU A 197 -36.83 8.10 51.56
C LEU A 197 -38.08 8.90 51.15
N ARG A 198 -39.03 8.27 50.45
CA ARG A 198 -40.31 8.92 50.08
C ARG A 198 -41.24 9.09 51.27
N ALA A 199 -41.20 8.17 52.24
CA ALA A 199 -42.02 8.28 53.44
C ALA A 199 -41.51 9.44 54.30
N GLU A 200 -40.21 9.51 54.58
CA GLU A 200 -39.57 10.60 55.34
C GLU A 200 -39.79 11.96 54.67
N LEU A 201 -39.48 12.08 53.37
CA LEU A 201 -39.61 13.37 52.67
C LEU A 201 -41.07 13.83 52.59
N ARG A 202 -42.03 12.91 52.49
CA ARG A 202 -43.45 13.26 52.51
C ARG A 202 -43.87 13.75 53.89
N THR A 203 -43.45 13.11 54.97
CA THR A 203 -43.85 13.54 56.31
C THR A 203 -43.27 14.89 56.67
N GLU A 204 -42.00 15.15 56.33
CA GLU A 204 -41.34 16.43 56.59
C GLU A 204 -41.97 17.56 55.76
N LEU A 205 -42.04 17.38 54.43
CA LEU A 205 -42.55 18.42 53.53
C LEU A 205 -44.04 18.69 53.75
N GLN A 206 -44.83 17.65 54.08
CA GLN A 206 -46.26 17.81 54.34
C GLN A 206 -46.54 18.48 55.68
N ALA A 207 -45.64 18.37 56.66
CA ALA A 207 -45.75 19.08 57.93
C ALA A 207 -45.39 20.57 57.75
N GLU A 208 -44.26 20.87 57.11
CA GLU A 208 -43.82 22.25 56.83
C GLU A 208 -44.84 22.99 55.96
N LEU A 209 -45.24 22.42 54.82
CA LEU A 209 -46.16 23.09 53.89
C LEU A 209 -47.57 23.28 54.51
N ARG A 210 -48.02 22.35 55.37
CA ARG A 210 -49.29 22.53 56.09
C ARG A 210 -49.20 23.63 57.13
N ALA A 211 -48.09 23.73 57.85
CA ALA A 211 -47.90 24.77 58.84
C ALA A 211 -47.88 26.15 58.18
N GLU A 212 -47.14 26.32 57.08
CA GLU A 212 -47.10 27.57 56.31
C GLU A 212 -48.47 27.92 55.70
N LEU A 213 -49.13 26.94 55.05
CA LEU A 213 -50.44 27.20 54.43
C LEU A 213 -51.52 27.51 55.49
N GLN A 214 -51.47 26.88 56.66
CA GLN A 214 -52.40 27.20 57.76
C GLN A 214 -52.15 28.59 58.34
N ASP A 215 -50.89 29.01 58.46
CA ASP A 215 -50.56 30.35 58.94
C ASP A 215 -51.03 31.42 57.95
N GLU A 216 -50.76 31.24 56.66
CA GLU A 216 -51.24 32.14 55.60
C GLU A 216 -52.78 32.18 55.55
N LEU A 217 -53.45 31.03 55.65
CA LEU A 217 -54.91 30.98 55.62
C LEU A 217 -55.52 31.58 56.90
N GLN A 218 -54.86 31.47 58.06
CA GLN A 218 -55.25 32.17 59.29
C GLN A 218 -55.06 33.69 59.16
N LYS A 219 -53.94 34.16 58.59
CA LYS A 219 -53.73 35.59 58.31
C LYS A 219 -54.85 36.13 57.42
N PHE A 220 -55.11 35.48 56.27
CA PHE A 220 -56.22 35.84 55.38
C PHE A 220 -57.57 35.82 56.10
N ARG A 221 -57.84 34.80 56.93
CA ARG A 221 -59.08 34.73 57.71
C ARG A 221 -59.20 35.91 58.69
N THR A 222 -58.13 36.30 59.37
CA THR A 222 -58.14 37.44 60.29
C THR A 222 -58.27 38.78 59.59
N GLU A 223 -57.73 38.92 58.37
CA GLU A 223 -57.95 40.10 57.52
C GLU A 223 -59.42 40.20 57.10
N ILE A 224 -60.02 39.13 56.57
CA ILE A 224 -61.45 39.10 56.21
C ILE A 224 -62.33 39.40 57.44
N CYS A 225 -61.97 38.88 58.61
CA CYS A 225 -62.76 39.10 59.83
C CYS A 225 -62.66 40.53 60.38
N LYS A 226 -61.61 41.29 60.03
CA LYS A 226 -61.52 42.73 60.32
C LYS A 226 -62.39 43.56 59.39
N ASP A 227 -62.54 43.14 58.14
CA ASP A 227 -63.33 43.87 57.13
C ASP A 227 -64.84 43.60 57.23
N CYS A 228 -65.26 42.59 58.01
CA CYS A 228 -66.66 42.15 58.08
C CYS A 228 -67.14 41.89 59.52
N TYR A 229 -67.22 42.90 60.40
CA TYR A 229 -68.30 42.97 61.40
C TYR A 229 -68.37 44.33 62.13
N GLU A 230 -69.32 45.17 61.74
CA GLU A 230 -69.94 46.16 62.60
C GLU A 230 -71.43 45.73 62.76
N PRO A 231 -71.86 45.25 63.95
CA PRO A 231 -73.19 44.68 64.11
C PRO A 231 -74.15 45.69 64.74
N GLU A 232 -75.21 46.02 64.02
CA GLU A 232 -76.40 46.64 64.61
C GLU A 232 -77.65 45.95 64.10
N LEU A 233 -78.25 45.07 64.91
CA LEU A 233 -79.71 45.04 65.03
C LEU A 233 -80.16 44.38 66.35
N LYS A 234 -80.83 45.19 67.17
CA LYS A 234 -81.48 44.83 68.44
C LYS A 234 -82.92 44.31 68.21
N PRO A 235 -83.58 43.75 69.25
CA PRO A 235 -84.23 42.43 69.20
C PRO A 235 -85.76 42.50 69.28
N GLU A 236 -86.45 41.39 68.99
CA GLU A 236 -87.76 41.10 69.60
C GLU A 236 -87.81 39.65 70.10
N LEU A 237 -88.23 39.55 71.35
CA LEU A 237 -88.49 38.35 72.15
C LEU A 237 -89.82 37.70 71.72
N GLN A 238 -89.86 36.39 71.50
CA GLN A 238 -90.93 35.55 72.07
C GLN A 238 -90.59 34.06 72.00
N CYS A 239 -90.69 33.39 73.15
CA CYS A 239 -90.94 31.96 73.33
C CYS A 239 -91.79 31.86 74.62
N PRO A 240 -92.49 30.76 74.90
CA PRO A 240 -92.91 29.61 74.07
C PRO A 240 -94.42 29.31 74.21
N GLU A 241 -94.97 28.34 73.47
CA GLU A 241 -95.77 27.22 74.02
C GLU A 241 -96.39 26.33 72.93
N ALA A 242 -96.37 25.03 73.20
CA ALA A 242 -96.94 23.94 72.41
C ALA A 242 -98.47 23.80 72.61
N PRO A 243 -99.09 22.89 71.85
CA PRO A 243 -99.96 21.87 72.49
C PRO A 243 -99.51 20.46 72.03
N LYS A 244 -99.18 19.50 72.90
CA LYS A 244 -99.96 18.76 73.93
C LYS A 244 -101.02 17.84 73.31
N GLU A 245 -100.93 16.56 73.72
CA GLU A 245 -101.64 15.32 73.27
C GLU A 245 -101.05 14.57 72.08
#